data_AF-A0A9E4J2J6-F1
#
_entry.id   AF-A0A9E4J2J6-F1
#
_cell.length_a   1.000
_cell.length_b   1.000
_cell.length_c   1.000
_cell.angle_alpha   90.00
_cell.angle_beta   90.00
_cell.angle_gamma   90.00
#
_symmetry.space_group_name_H-M   'P 1'
#
loop_
_entity.id
_entity.type
_entity.pdbx_description
1 polymer ?
#
loop_
_entity_poly.entity_id
_entity_poly.type
_entity_poly.pdbx_seq_one_letter_code
_entity_poly.pdbx_strand_id
1 'polypeptide(L)'
;MTLFPLAAFVAACGGDDDSGFQTSIDTGKSIDQLTSSESAQLCKDLTSWGEKAAKGLEPKFCKLVGVFAESKAECEKSVKDCINAPSEPDDGGMCTPPTNCDATVAEVQKCLEDSIKALDGYLDEFPSCAELASDSVMEPADPGEPASCKTLEQRCPDYAKLLDDDDLDTDE
;
A
#
# COMPACT_ATOMS: atom_id res chain seq x y z
N MET A 1 49.26 -6.52 14.99
CA MET A 1 48.63 -7.36 16.02
C MET A 1 47.17 -6.92 16.08
N THR A 2 46.36 -7.37 15.13
CA THR A 2 45.47 -8.56 15.19
C THR A 2 44.20 -8.36 16.01
N LEU A 3 43.07 -8.43 15.28
CA LEU A 3 41.76 -9.01 15.63
C LEU A 3 40.81 -8.16 16.49
N PHE A 4 39.69 -7.73 15.88
CA PHE A 4 38.40 -8.41 16.01
C PHE A 4 37.45 -8.02 14.84
N PRO A 5 37.07 -8.97 13.96
CA PRO A 5 35.94 -8.84 13.05
C PRO A 5 34.65 -9.34 13.73
N LEU A 6 33.51 -9.10 13.05
CA LEU A 6 32.16 -9.65 13.29
C LEU A 6 31.23 -8.84 14.22
N ALA A 7 30.39 -8.02 13.60
CA ALA A 7 28.97 -7.99 13.92
C ALA A 7 28.22 -8.42 12.65
N ALA A 8 27.78 -9.67 12.64
CA ALA A 8 26.90 -10.20 11.61
C ALA A 8 25.53 -9.53 11.76
N PHE A 9 25.15 -8.69 10.79
CA PHE A 9 23.75 -8.37 10.57
C PHE A 9 23.09 -9.59 9.95
N VAL A 10 22.66 -10.52 10.79
CA VAL A 10 21.65 -11.49 10.42
C VAL A 10 20.31 -10.78 10.52
N ALA A 11 19.97 -9.97 9.51
CA ALA A 11 18.58 -9.65 9.21
C ALA A 11 17.98 -10.87 8.49
N ALA A 12 17.88 -11.98 9.21
CA ALA A 12 16.97 -13.05 8.83
C ALA A 12 15.57 -12.56 9.21
N CYS A 13 14.94 -11.80 8.31
CA CYS A 13 13.50 -11.61 8.33
C CYS A 13 12.90 -12.94 7.85
N GLY A 14 12.69 -13.84 8.80
CA GLY A 14 12.00 -15.10 8.57
C GLY A 14 10.52 -14.82 8.34
N GLY A 15 9.99 -15.44 7.29
CA GLY A 15 8.57 -15.41 6.93
C GLY A 15 8.42 -15.21 5.43
N ASP A 16 8.62 -16.28 4.66
CA ASP A 16 8.04 -16.42 3.31
C ASP A 16 6.51 -16.36 3.45
N ASP A 17 5.97 -15.15 3.57
CA ASP A 17 4.60 -14.88 3.20
C ASP A 17 4.63 -14.47 1.73
N ASP A 18 4.17 -15.39 0.87
CA ASP A 18 4.08 -15.31 -0.60
C ASP A 18 3.12 -14.18 -1.09
N SER A 19 2.89 -13.16 -0.25
CA SER A 19 2.04 -11.99 -0.49
C SER A 19 2.83 -10.72 -0.87
N GLY A 20 4.16 -10.79 -0.88
CA GLY A 20 5.01 -9.70 -1.35
C GLY A 20 4.82 -9.40 -2.83
N PHE A 21 5.22 -8.20 -3.27
CA PHE A 21 5.20 -7.87 -4.68
C PHE A 21 6.21 -8.75 -5.43
N GLN A 22 5.78 -9.38 -6.52
CA GLN A 22 6.63 -10.26 -7.32
C GLN A 22 6.62 -9.77 -8.77
N THR A 23 7.81 -9.61 -9.34
CA THR A 23 7.99 -9.28 -10.74
C THR A 23 9.12 -10.11 -11.35
N SER A 24 9.04 -10.32 -12.66
CA SER A 24 10.09 -10.97 -13.43
C SER A 24 11.22 -10.03 -13.88
N ILE A 25 11.06 -8.73 -13.60
CA ILE A 25 12.04 -7.69 -13.95
C ILE A 25 13.16 -7.70 -12.92
N ASP A 26 14.39 -7.42 -13.37
CA ASP A 26 15.54 -7.29 -12.49
C ASP A 26 15.29 -6.18 -11.45
N THR A 27 15.28 -6.55 -10.18
CA THR A 27 14.99 -5.65 -9.06
C THR A 27 16.08 -4.59 -8.88
N GLY A 28 17.30 -4.82 -9.37
CA GLY A 28 18.38 -3.83 -9.38
C GLY A 28 18.31 -2.81 -10.52
N LYS A 29 17.38 -2.98 -11.46
CA LYS A 29 17.24 -2.09 -12.61
C LYS A 29 16.50 -0.81 -12.23
N SER A 30 17.02 0.32 -12.68
CA SER A 30 16.39 1.63 -12.50
C SER A 30 15.12 1.76 -13.36
N ILE A 31 14.10 2.48 -12.86
CA ILE A 31 12.83 2.70 -13.57
C ILE A 31 13.06 3.42 -14.90
N ASP A 32 13.95 4.40 -14.95
CA ASP A 32 14.32 5.12 -16.19
C ASP A 32 15.09 4.26 -17.22
N GLN A 33 15.57 3.08 -16.83
CA GLN A 33 16.28 2.14 -17.70
C GLN A 33 15.39 1.00 -18.21
N LEU A 34 14.12 0.94 -17.79
CA LEU A 34 13.19 -0.06 -18.28
C LEU A 34 12.91 0.14 -19.76
N THR A 35 12.97 -0.95 -20.51
CA THR A 35 12.44 -1.01 -21.87
C THR A 35 10.92 -0.91 -21.82
N SER A 36 10.29 -0.51 -22.93
CA SER A 36 8.81 -0.43 -22.99
C SER A 36 8.12 -1.75 -22.62
N SER A 37 8.72 -2.90 -22.94
CA SER A 37 8.20 -4.21 -22.54
C SER A 37 8.34 -4.48 -21.04
N GLU A 38 9.45 -4.07 -20.42
CA GLU A 38 9.62 -4.21 -18.97
C GLU A 38 8.70 -3.25 -18.23
N SER A 39 8.56 -2.00 -18.68
CA SER A 39 7.58 -1.06 -18.14
C SER A 39 6.15 -1.63 -18.16
N ALA A 40 5.73 -2.20 -19.29
CA ALA A 40 4.41 -2.82 -19.41
C ALA A 40 4.24 -4.04 -18.49
N GLN A 41 5.31 -4.84 -18.33
CA GLN A 41 5.30 -5.98 -17.42
C GLN A 41 5.24 -5.53 -15.95
N LEU A 42 6.01 -4.51 -15.57
CA LEU A 42 6.01 -3.94 -14.22
C LEU A 42 4.61 -3.46 -13.85
N CYS A 43 3.98 -2.72 -14.77
CA CYS A 43 2.63 -2.23 -14.60
C CYS A 43 1.62 -3.37 -14.40
N LYS A 44 1.69 -4.42 -15.22
CA LYS A 44 0.82 -5.59 -15.05
C LYS A 44 1.02 -6.27 -13.70
N ASP A 45 2.27 -6.42 -13.27
CA ASP A 45 2.60 -7.02 -11.98
C ASP A 45 2.07 -6.15 -10.83
N LEU A 46 2.19 -4.82 -10.95
CA LEU A 46 1.71 -3.85 -9.96
C LEU A 46 0.18 -3.87 -9.86
N THR A 47 -0.54 -3.86 -10.99
CA THR A 47 -2.00 -3.98 -11.00
C THR A 47 -2.43 -5.30 -10.35
N SER A 48 -1.83 -6.42 -10.75
CA SER A 48 -2.18 -7.73 -10.18
C SER A 48 -1.90 -7.83 -8.68
N TRP A 49 -0.79 -7.24 -8.23
CA TRP A 49 -0.47 -7.17 -6.81
C TRP A 49 -1.43 -6.24 -6.06
N GLY A 50 -1.74 -5.06 -6.61
CA GLY A 50 -2.67 -4.09 -6.03
C GLY A 50 -4.06 -4.71 -5.83
N GLU A 51 -4.57 -5.44 -6.83
CA GLU A 51 -5.83 -6.17 -6.72
C GLU A 51 -5.81 -7.22 -5.59
N LYS A 52 -4.69 -7.93 -5.41
CA LYS A 52 -4.53 -8.92 -4.33
C LYS A 52 -4.45 -8.24 -2.97
N ALA A 53 -3.68 -7.16 -2.87
CA ALA A 53 -3.55 -6.37 -1.64
C ALA A 53 -4.90 -5.77 -1.24
N ALA A 54 -5.63 -5.17 -2.18
CA ALA A 54 -6.97 -4.64 -1.96
C ALA A 54 -7.94 -5.70 -1.43
N LYS A 55 -7.96 -6.90 -2.06
CA LYS A 55 -8.77 -8.04 -1.57
C LYS A 55 -8.37 -8.51 -0.18
N GLY A 56 -7.08 -8.48 0.14
CA GLY A 56 -6.57 -8.80 1.49
C GLY A 56 -7.04 -7.80 2.54
N LEU A 57 -7.12 -6.52 2.18
CA LEU A 57 -7.55 -5.44 3.06
C LEU A 57 -9.08 -5.23 3.10
N GLU A 58 -9.83 -5.77 2.14
CA GLU A 58 -11.28 -5.61 2.00
C GLU A 58 -12.05 -5.86 3.30
N PRO A 59 -11.81 -6.94 4.07
CA PRO A 59 -12.51 -7.16 5.34
C PRO A 59 -12.24 -6.04 6.37
N LYS A 60 -11.04 -5.47 6.36
CA LYS A 60 -10.64 -4.38 7.26
C LYS A 60 -11.24 -3.04 6.81
N PHE A 61 -11.31 -2.78 5.51
CA PHE A 61 -12.05 -1.63 4.97
C PHE A 61 -13.55 -1.73 5.26
N CYS A 62 -14.15 -2.91 5.10
CA CYS A 62 -15.54 -3.11 5.47
C CYS A 62 -15.80 -2.91 6.97
N LYS A 63 -14.87 -3.33 7.84
CA LYS A 63 -14.90 -3.00 9.27
C LYS A 63 -14.93 -1.49 9.51
N LEU A 64 -14.09 -0.73 8.79
CA LEU A 64 -14.05 0.73 8.88
C LEU A 64 -15.39 1.39 8.52
N VAL A 65 -16.07 0.92 7.47
CA VAL A 65 -17.41 1.45 7.11
C VAL A 65 -18.42 1.25 8.24
N GLY A 66 -18.32 0.15 8.98
CA GLY A 66 -19.21 -0.14 10.11
C GLY A 66 -18.88 0.65 11.37
N VAL A 67 -17.61 0.95 11.63
CA VAL A 67 -17.17 1.50 12.92
C VAL A 67 -17.82 2.86 13.24
N PHE A 68 -18.14 3.65 12.21
CA PHE A 68 -18.80 4.95 12.36
C PHE A 68 -20.33 4.88 12.55
N ALA A 69 -20.90 3.70 12.69
CA ALA A 69 -22.33 3.53 12.94
C ALA A 69 -22.73 3.93 14.37
N GLU A 70 -23.98 4.39 14.56
CA GLU A 70 -24.50 4.83 15.87
C GLU A 70 -24.79 3.66 16.82
N SER A 71 -24.86 2.43 16.29
CA SER A 71 -25.15 1.23 17.05
C SER A 71 -24.37 0.01 16.55
N LYS A 72 -24.14 -0.95 17.45
CA LYS A 72 -23.55 -2.24 17.11
C LYS A 72 -24.31 -2.97 15.99
N ALA A 73 -25.64 -2.92 16.02
CA ALA A 73 -26.48 -3.59 15.02
C ALA A 73 -26.32 -2.96 13.62
N GLU A 74 -26.19 -1.62 13.56
CA GLU A 74 -25.92 -0.92 12.30
C GLU A 74 -24.50 -1.17 11.82
N CYS A 75 -23.50 -1.20 12.72
CA CYS A 75 -22.13 -1.58 12.37
C CYS A 75 -22.10 -2.97 11.72
N GLU A 76 -22.65 -3.98 12.39
CA GLU A 76 -22.67 -5.36 11.88
C GLU A 76 -23.38 -5.46 10.52
N LYS A 77 -24.46 -4.69 10.35
CA LYS A 77 -25.16 -4.61 9.07
C LYS A 77 -24.30 -3.96 7.98
N SER A 78 -23.69 -2.81 8.25
CA SER A 78 -22.84 -2.10 7.29
C SER A 78 -21.62 -2.92 6.87
N VAL A 79 -20.94 -3.59 7.82
CA VAL A 79 -19.83 -4.51 7.52
C VAL A 79 -20.32 -5.63 6.61
N LYS A 80 -21.46 -6.24 6.92
CA LYS A 80 -22.04 -7.31 6.13
C LYS A 80 -22.43 -6.83 4.73
N ASP A 81 -23.06 -5.67 4.62
CA ASP A 81 -23.48 -5.11 3.33
C ASP A 81 -22.25 -4.80 2.47
N CYS A 82 -21.17 -4.28 3.06
CA CYS A 82 -19.89 -4.05 2.38
C CYS A 82 -19.26 -5.35 1.85
N ILE A 83 -19.15 -6.39 2.68
CA ILE A 83 -18.56 -7.69 2.27
C ILE A 83 -19.37 -8.36 1.15
N ASN A 84 -20.67 -8.11 1.09
CA ASN A 84 -21.55 -8.67 0.05
C ASN A 84 -21.72 -7.74 -1.16
N ALA A 85 -21.11 -6.55 -1.15
CA ALA A 85 -21.18 -5.64 -2.27
C ALA A 85 -20.45 -6.26 -3.49
N PRO A 86 -20.99 -6.11 -4.70
CA PRO A 86 -20.26 -6.52 -5.89
C PRO A 86 -19.00 -5.67 -6.02
N SER A 87 -17.87 -6.30 -6.32
CA SER A 87 -16.64 -5.58 -6.65
C SER A 87 -16.90 -4.67 -7.85
N GLU A 88 -16.55 -3.39 -7.75
CA GLU A 88 -16.58 -2.50 -8.90
C GLU A 88 -15.52 -2.95 -9.92
N PRO A 89 -15.83 -2.90 -11.23
CA PRO A 89 -14.84 -3.19 -12.24
C PRO A 89 -13.72 -2.15 -12.14
N ASP A 90 -12.50 -2.63 -11.89
CA ASP A 90 -11.30 -1.82 -12.04
C ASP A 90 -11.22 -1.37 -13.50
N ASP A 91 -11.18 -0.05 -13.71
CA ASP A 91 -11.10 0.55 -15.04
C ASP A 91 -9.69 0.44 -15.64
N GLY A 92 -8.79 -0.30 -14.99
CA GLY A 92 -7.49 -0.66 -15.49
C GLY A 92 -6.65 0.59 -15.75
N GLY A 93 -6.63 1.49 -14.76
CA GLY A 93 -5.87 2.74 -14.81
C GLY A 93 -4.51 2.51 -15.48
N MET A 94 -4.25 3.27 -16.55
CA MET A 94 -3.04 3.09 -17.36
C MET A 94 -1.82 3.41 -16.52
N CYS A 95 -1.18 2.38 -15.96
CA CYS A 95 0.10 2.52 -15.32
C CYS A 95 1.11 3.03 -16.35
N THR A 96 1.54 4.28 -16.15
CA THR A 96 2.61 4.91 -16.91
C THR A 96 3.73 5.13 -15.90
N PRO A 97 4.89 4.44 -16.04
CA PRO A 97 5.98 4.65 -15.12
C PRO A 97 6.46 6.11 -15.19
N PRO A 98 6.80 6.72 -14.05
CA PRO A 98 7.31 8.08 -14.04
C PRO A 98 8.57 8.18 -14.89
N THR A 99 8.65 9.23 -15.71
CA THR A 99 9.90 9.60 -16.35
C THR A 99 10.83 10.22 -15.31
N ASN A 100 12.16 10.14 -15.51
CA ASN A 100 13.15 10.70 -14.59
C ASN A 100 13.14 10.09 -13.17
N CYS A 101 12.80 8.81 -13.04
CA CYS A 101 12.85 8.07 -11.78
C CYS A 101 14.08 7.17 -11.77
N ASP A 102 15.09 7.54 -10.99
CA ASP A 102 16.36 6.80 -10.89
C ASP A 102 16.31 5.67 -9.83
N ALA A 103 15.16 5.55 -9.14
CA ALA A 103 14.90 4.46 -8.22
C ALA A 103 14.90 3.13 -8.93
N THR A 104 15.27 2.09 -8.21
CA THR A 104 15.24 0.71 -8.66
C THR A 104 13.86 0.11 -8.49
N VAL A 105 13.57 -0.94 -9.26
CA VAL A 105 12.36 -1.77 -9.07
C VAL A 105 12.26 -2.28 -7.62
N ALA A 106 13.39 -2.61 -6.97
CA ALA A 106 13.43 -3.00 -5.56
C ALA A 106 12.95 -1.89 -4.61
N GLU A 107 13.31 -0.64 -4.86
CA GLU A 107 12.89 0.50 -4.02
C GLU A 107 11.41 0.80 -4.17
N VAL A 108 10.88 0.71 -5.40
CA VAL A 108 9.43 0.81 -5.65
C VAL A 108 8.68 -0.30 -4.91
N GLN A 109 9.13 -1.54 -5.06
CA GLN A 109 8.58 -2.69 -4.34
C GLN A 109 8.58 -2.45 -2.82
N LYS A 110 9.70 -1.99 -2.28
CA LYS A 110 9.84 -1.77 -0.83
C LYS A 110 8.89 -0.70 -0.31
N CYS A 111 8.73 0.40 -1.05
CA CYS A 111 7.76 1.43 -0.72
C CYS A 111 6.34 0.86 -0.68
N LEU A 112 5.92 0.16 -1.74
CA LEU A 112 4.57 -0.42 -1.83
C LEU A 112 4.27 -1.41 -0.70
N GLU A 113 5.21 -2.30 -0.39
CA GLU A 113 5.07 -3.27 0.69
C GLU A 113 4.99 -2.58 2.06
N ASP A 114 5.80 -1.55 2.30
CA ASP A 114 5.74 -0.78 3.54
C ASP A 114 4.46 0.03 3.66
N SER A 115 3.95 0.60 2.57
CA SER A 115 2.69 1.34 2.53
C SER A 115 1.51 0.44 2.86
N ILE A 116 1.43 -0.74 2.22
CA ILE A 116 0.38 -1.71 2.55
C ILE A 116 0.52 -2.19 3.98
N LYS A 117 1.73 -2.42 4.49
CA LYS A 117 1.93 -2.82 5.87
C LYS A 117 1.53 -1.72 6.87
N ALA A 118 1.85 -0.46 6.57
CA ALA A 118 1.45 0.68 7.39
C ALA A 118 -0.08 0.83 7.41
N LEU A 119 -0.71 0.73 6.23
CA LEU A 119 -2.16 0.77 6.10
C LEU A 119 -2.84 -0.42 6.80
N ASP A 120 -2.32 -1.63 6.62
CA ASP A 120 -2.83 -2.85 7.26
C ASP A 120 -2.80 -2.75 8.79
N GLY A 121 -1.71 -2.21 9.33
CA GLY A 121 -1.54 -1.91 10.75
C GLY A 121 -2.49 -0.81 11.23
N TYR A 122 -2.61 0.30 10.48
CA TYR A 122 -3.55 1.38 10.79
C TYR A 122 -5.00 0.88 10.84
N LEU A 123 -5.39 0.04 9.88
CA LEU A 123 -6.73 -0.55 9.84
C LEU A 123 -6.98 -1.54 10.99
N ASP A 124 -5.93 -2.15 11.55
CA ASP A 124 -6.05 -3.01 12.74
C ASP A 124 -6.34 -2.24 14.02
N GLU A 125 -6.01 -0.94 14.08
CA GLU A 125 -6.27 -0.10 15.25
C GLU A 125 -7.77 0.23 15.42
N PHE A 126 -8.57 0.08 14.37
CA PHE A 126 -10.01 0.30 14.46
C PHE A 126 -10.71 -0.81 15.25
N PRO A 127 -11.59 -0.47 16.20
CA PRO A 127 -12.32 -1.46 16.99
C PRO A 127 -13.27 -2.29 16.11
N SER A 128 -13.55 -3.51 16.55
CA SER A 128 -14.63 -4.31 15.93
C SER A 128 -16.01 -3.77 16.31
N CYS A 129 -17.05 -4.14 15.55
CA CYS A 129 -18.45 -3.82 15.92
C CYS A 129 -18.82 -4.32 17.33
N ALA A 130 -18.15 -5.36 17.84
CA ALA A 130 -18.39 -5.88 19.18
C ALA A 130 -17.80 -4.98 20.28
N GLU A 131 -16.80 -4.18 19.95
CA GLU A 131 -16.04 -3.29 20.84
C GLU A 131 -16.52 -1.83 20.76
N LEU A 132 -17.50 -1.52 19.91
CA LEU A 132 -18.13 -0.21 19.87
C LEU A 132 -18.75 0.12 21.23
N ALA A 133 -18.04 0.95 22.00
CA ALA A 133 -18.59 1.65 23.14
C ALA A 133 -19.47 2.81 22.64
N SER A 134 -20.47 3.21 23.43
CA SER A 134 -21.40 4.31 23.09
C SER A 134 -20.75 5.69 22.96
N ASP A 135 -19.46 5.79 23.26
CA ASP A 135 -18.76 7.05 23.47
C ASP A 135 -17.58 7.08 22.47
N SER A 136 -17.85 7.63 21.28
CA SER A 136 -16.90 8.10 20.26
C SER A 136 -15.80 7.11 19.81
N VAL A 137 -15.87 6.65 18.57
CA VAL A 137 -14.70 6.03 17.91
C VAL A 137 -13.59 7.07 17.84
N MET A 138 -12.49 6.83 18.55
CA MET A 138 -11.27 7.60 18.34
C MET A 138 -10.65 7.11 17.04
N GLU A 139 -10.51 8.02 16.07
CA GLU A 139 -9.68 7.75 14.90
C GLU A 139 -8.24 7.48 15.36
N PRO A 140 -7.60 6.40 14.89
CA PRO A 140 -6.20 6.16 15.17
C PRO A 140 -5.33 7.29 14.61
N ALA A 141 -4.12 7.42 15.14
CA ALA A 141 -3.17 8.38 14.57
C ALA A 141 -2.80 7.94 13.15
N ASP A 142 -2.68 8.90 12.24
CA ASP A 142 -2.14 8.66 10.91
C ASP A 142 -0.73 8.02 11.05
N PRO A 143 -0.49 6.84 10.45
CA PRO A 143 0.82 6.18 10.52
C PRO A 143 1.93 7.00 9.83
N GLY A 144 1.54 7.97 9.02
CA GLY A 144 2.40 8.75 8.16
C GLY A 144 2.99 7.92 7.03
N GLU A 145 3.62 8.62 6.10
CA GLU A 145 4.26 7.95 4.97
C GLU A 145 5.51 7.15 5.42
N PRO A 146 5.67 5.88 4.97
CA PRO A 146 6.86 5.08 5.22
C PRO A 146 8.16 5.73 4.72
N ALA A 147 9.26 5.51 5.44
CA ALA A 147 10.57 6.06 5.07
C ALA A 147 11.09 5.57 3.70
N SER A 148 10.68 4.37 3.27
CA SER A 148 10.97 3.83 1.94
C SER A 148 10.30 4.64 0.83
N CYS A 149 9.05 5.09 1.04
CA CYS A 149 8.34 5.94 0.09
C CYS A 149 8.91 7.35 0.06
N LYS A 150 9.25 7.96 1.20
CA LYS A 150 9.98 9.25 1.24
C LYS A 150 11.28 9.22 0.43
N THR A 151 11.99 8.10 0.50
CA THR A 151 13.22 7.92 -0.29
C THR A 151 12.90 7.77 -1.77
N LEU A 152 11.83 7.05 -2.11
CA LEU A 152 11.36 6.90 -3.49
C LEU A 152 10.94 8.24 -4.11
N GLU A 153 10.17 9.07 -3.39
CA GLU A 153 9.74 10.39 -3.85
C GLU A 153 10.92 11.30 -4.21
N GLN A 154 11.98 11.30 -3.38
CA GLN A 154 13.20 12.07 -3.64
C GLN A 154 13.93 11.63 -4.92
N ARG A 155 13.76 10.37 -5.32
CA ARG A 155 14.37 9.74 -6.49
C ARG A 155 13.48 9.80 -7.74
N CYS A 156 12.20 10.07 -7.55
CA CYS A 156 11.18 10.06 -8.60
C CYS A 156 10.33 11.34 -8.50
N PRO A 157 10.87 12.50 -8.91
CA PRO A 157 10.21 13.80 -8.72
C PRO A 157 8.89 13.95 -9.49
N ASP A 158 8.69 13.19 -10.57
CA ASP A 158 7.41 13.15 -11.29
C ASP A 158 6.37 12.26 -10.57
N TYR A 159 6.79 11.38 -9.65
CA TYR A 159 5.90 10.59 -8.81
C TYR A 159 5.23 11.46 -7.73
N ALA A 160 5.99 12.35 -7.09
CA ALA A 160 5.46 13.30 -6.12
C ALA A 160 4.34 14.18 -6.72
N LYS A 161 4.50 14.63 -7.97
CA LYS A 161 3.49 15.43 -8.67
C LYS A 161 2.17 14.69 -8.89
N LEU A 162 2.23 13.39 -9.18
CA LEU A 162 1.03 12.56 -9.36
C LEU A 162 0.27 12.35 -8.04
N LEU A 163 0.95 12.47 -6.90
CA LEU A 163 0.35 12.40 -5.56
C LEU A 163 -0.12 13.77 -5.07
N ASP A 164 0.55 14.85 -5.50
CA ASP A 164 0.22 16.25 -5.19
C ASP A 164 -0.90 16.82 -6.06
N ASP A 165 -1.41 16.10 -7.07
CA ASP A 165 -2.58 16.48 -7.89
C ASP A 165 -3.92 16.41 -7.08
N ASP A 166 -3.87 16.76 -5.80
CA ASP A 166 -4.99 17.32 -5.02
C ASP A 166 -5.37 18.74 -5.52
N ASP A 167 -4.77 19.23 -6.62
CA ASP A 167 -5.35 20.24 -7.52
C ASP A 167 -6.56 19.67 -8.30
N LEU A 168 -7.44 18.91 -7.62
CA LEU A 168 -8.88 18.94 -7.90
C LEU A 168 -9.41 20.32 -7.48
N ASP A 169 -8.84 21.37 -8.09
CA ASP A 169 -9.51 22.64 -8.20
C ASP A 169 -10.81 22.35 -8.95
N THR A 170 -11.87 22.37 -8.17
CA THR A 170 -13.24 22.58 -8.61
C THR A 170 -13.28 23.80 -9.52
N ASP A 171 -13.09 23.60 -10.83
CA ASP A 171 -13.55 24.58 -11.81
C ASP A 171 -15.09 24.57 -11.78
N GLU A 172 -15.62 25.62 -11.13
CA GLU A 172 -17.03 26.02 -11.03
C GLU A 172 -17.83 26.00 -12.35
#